data_AF-A0A4U0X0G4-F1
#
_entry.id   AF-A0A4U0X0G4-F1
#
_cell.length_a   1.000
_cell.length_b   1.000
_cell.length_c   1.000
_cell.angle_alpha   90.00
_cell.angle_beta   90.00
_cell.angle_gamma   90.00
#
_symmetry.space_group_name_H-M   'P 1'
#
loop_
_entity.id
_entity.type
_entity.pdbx_description
1 polymer ?
#
loop_
_entity_poly.entity_id
_entity_poly.type
_entity_poly.pdbx_seq_one_letter_code
_entity_poly.pdbx_strand_id
1 'polypeptide(L)'
;MDSFNKLPFSKKALPKKVVFSYIIDYMVIVVLILGFYALDAVEPYHQHFSLNNYTLQYPYAEKERVSVGALVVIAVFCPAAIIAIYTLVIDGLFSHQQTGNPSGSRRRPLTGRYRLKDRLWELNCGILGLLLAVAAAFTITGALKNEIGKPRPDLISRCRPRAGSADPPVFGLSSHSICTQTDNAILKDGFRSFPSGHSSTSFAGLVFERPQVPE
;
A
#
# COMPACT_ATOMS: atom_id res chain seq x y z
N MET A 1 -27.46 -17.33 14.46
CA MET A 1 -26.47 -17.26 13.36
C MET A 1 -27.09 -16.91 12.00
N ASP A 2 -28.31 -16.33 11.95
CA ASP A 2 -29.00 -15.98 10.68
C ASP A 2 -28.99 -14.49 10.32
N SER A 3 -28.41 -13.65 11.18
CA SER A 3 -28.52 -12.19 11.06
C SER A 3 -27.50 -11.55 10.10
N PHE A 4 -26.47 -12.29 9.67
CA PHE A 4 -25.38 -11.77 8.83
C PHE A 4 -25.66 -11.89 7.31
N ASN A 5 -26.72 -12.59 6.90
CA ASN A 5 -26.93 -12.99 5.50
C ASN A 5 -27.99 -12.19 4.73
N LYS A 6 -28.52 -11.09 5.29
CA LYS A 6 -29.54 -10.27 4.64
C LYS A 6 -29.16 -8.81 4.64
N LEU A 7 -28.85 -8.26 3.46
CA LEU A 7 -28.91 -6.82 3.24
C LEU A 7 -30.36 -6.41 2.91
N PRO A 8 -30.80 -5.23 3.37
CA PRO A 8 -32.23 -4.83 3.38
C PRO A 8 -32.78 -4.36 2.01
N PHE A 9 -32.23 -4.80 0.87
CA PHE A 9 -32.37 -4.14 -0.45
C PHE A 9 -33.19 -4.84 -1.54
N SER A 10 -33.48 -6.12 -1.40
CA SER A 10 -34.32 -6.84 -2.36
C SER A 10 -34.84 -8.11 -1.70
N LYS A 11 -36.05 -8.54 -2.06
CA LYS A 11 -36.55 -9.87 -1.68
C LYS A 11 -35.70 -11.00 -2.30
N LYS A 12 -34.84 -10.68 -3.27
CA LYS A 12 -33.85 -11.61 -3.83
C LYS A 12 -32.56 -11.54 -3.02
N ALA A 13 -32.17 -12.68 -2.45
CA ALA A 13 -30.86 -12.85 -1.83
C ALA A 13 -29.77 -12.51 -2.84
N LEU A 14 -28.69 -11.85 -2.40
CA LEU A 14 -27.49 -11.71 -3.20
C LEU A 14 -27.07 -13.10 -3.69
N PRO A 15 -26.75 -13.27 -4.98
CA PRO A 15 -26.27 -14.55 -5.45
C PRO A 15 -25.05 -14.92 -4.62
N LYS A 16 -25.05 -16.13 -4.04
CA LYS A 16 -23.98 -16.61 -3.15
C LYS A 16 -22.59 -16.42 -3.76
N LYS A 17 -22.50 -16.43 -5.09
CA LYS A 17 -21.29 -16.13 -5.88
C LYS A 17 -20.69 -14.76 -5.59
N VAL A 18 -21.50 -13.72 -5.46
CA VAL A 18 -21.04 -12.33 -5.20
C VAL A 18 -20.50 -12.22 -3.78
N VAL A 19 -21.23 -12.74 -2.80
CA VAL A 19 -20.77 -12.75 -1.39
C VAL A 19 -19.46 -13.56 -1.25
N PHE A 20 -19.35 -14.67 -1.96
CA PHE A 20 -18.13 -15.48 -1.99
C PHE A 20 -16.94 -14.74 -2.62
N SER A 21 -17.17 -13.95 -3.68
CA SER A 21 -16.12 -13.09 -4.27
C SER A 21 -15.58 -12.10 -3.26
N TYR A 22 -16.44 -11.38 -2.53
CA TYR A 22 -16.01 -10.44 -1.50
C TYR A 22 -15.20 -11.12 -0.38
N ILE A 23 -15.61 -12.31 0.05
CA ILE A 23 -14.87 -13.07 1.06
C ILE A 23 -13.47 -13.40 0.56
N ILE A 24 -13.33 -13.83 -0.70
CA ILE A 24 -12.03 -14.10 -1.31
C ILE A 24 -11.18 -12.84 -1.36
N ASP A 25 -11.73 -11.70 -1.80
CA ASP A 25 -10.99 -10.44 -1.89
C ASP A 25 -10.43 -10.00 -0.53
N TYR A 26 -11.23 -10.10 0.53
CA TYR A 26 -10.75 -9.85 1.90
C TYR A 26 -9.67 -10.85 2.35
N MET A 27 -9.82 -12.12 1.99
CA MET A 27 -8.84 -13.17 2.28
C MET A 27 -7.50 -12.86 1.62
N VAL A 28 -7.52 -12.45 0.35
CA VAL A 28 -6.32 -12.05 -0.40
C VAL A 28 -5.64 -10.85 0.25
N ILE A 29 -6.41 -9.82 0.65
CA ILE A 29 -5.85 -8.65 1.36
C ILE A 29 -5.16 -9.07 2.67
N VAL A 30 -5.79 -9.93 3.47
CA VAL A 30 -5.20 -10.43 4.73
C VAL A 30 -3.92 -11.22 4.44
N VAL A 31 -3.92 -12.09 3.44
CA VAL A 31 -2.73 -12.86 3.04
C VAL A 31 -1.60 -11.93 2.59
N LEU A 32 -1.90 -10.89 1.81
CA LEU A 32 -0.90 -9.90 1.39
C LEU A 32 -0.31 -9.15 2.59
N ILE A 33 -1.15 -8.71 3.53
CA ILE A 33 -0.69 -8.02 4.75
C ILE A 33 0.21 -8.95 5.59
N LEU A 34 -0.21 -10.20 5.81
CA LEU A 34 0.60 -11.18 6.52
C LEU A 34 1.91 -11.49 5.79
N GLY A 35 1.86 -11.61 4.47
CA GLY A 35 3.04 -11.81 3.63
C GLY A 35 4.03 -10.65 3.74
N PHE A 36 3.54 -9.40 3.81
CA PHE A 36 4.39 -8.23 4.03
C PHE A 36 5.11 -8.30 5.39
N TYR A 37 4.40 -8.61 6.48
CA TYR A 37 5.04 -8.75 7.80
C TYR A 37 6.03 -9.92 7.86
N ALA A 38 5.72 -11.03 7.19
CA ALA A 38 6.64 -12.16 7.08
C ALA A 38 7.92 -11.77 6.32
N LEU A 39 7.78 -11.08 5.18
CA LEU A 39 8.92 -10.56 4.42
C LEU A 39 9.72 -9.54 5.24
N ASP A 40 9.05 -8.67 6.00
CA ASP A 40 9.74 -7.68 6.83
C ASP A 40 10.59 -8.32 7.93
N ALA A 41 10.16 -9.48 8.46
CA ALA A 41 10.92 -10.26 9.44
C ALA A 41 12.18 -10.92 8.85
N VAL A 42 12.16 -11.34 7.58
CA VAL A 42 13.31 -11.98 6.92
C VAL A 42 14.47 -11.00 6.72
N GLU A 43 15.71 -11.45 6.93
CA GLU A 43 16.91 -10.65 6.68
C GLU A 43 17.10 -10.40 5.17
N PRO A 44 17.41 -9.17 4.74
CA PRO A 44 17.65 -8.86 3.34
C PRO A 44 19.00 -9.43 2.88
N TYR A 45 19.15 -9.56 1.56
CA TYR A 45 20.44 -9.84 0.97
C TYR A 45 21.44 -8.72 1.30
N HIS A 46 22.61 -9.10 1.83
CA HIS A 46 23.65 -8.14 2.21
C HIS A 46 24.63 -7.94 1.05
N GLN A 47 24.36 -6.97 0.19
CA GLN A 47 25.26 -6.66 -0.92
C GLN A 47 26.62 -6.15 -0.42
N HIS A 48 27.71 -6.61 -1.04
CA HIS A 48 29.05 -6.09 -0.78
C HIS A 48 29.17 -4.61 -1.20
N PHE A 49 29.93 -3.83 -0.43
CA PHE A 49 30.11 -2.39 -0.66
C PHE A 49 31.57 -1.98 -0.45
N SER A 50 31.96 -0.82 -0.99
CA SER A 50 33.30 -0.25 -0.78
C SER A 50 33.24 0.87 0.26
N LEU A 51 34.19 0.88 1.18
CA LEU A 51 34.34 1.94 2.19
C LEU A 51 34.78 3.27 1.57
N ASN A 52 35.52 3.21 0.46
CA ASN A 52 36.02 4.37 -0.27
C ASN A 52 34.96 5.08 -1.13
N ASN A 53 33.74 4.54 -1.20
CA ASN A 53 32.68 5.13 -2.01
C ASN A 53 31.98 6.28 -1.26
N TYR A 54 32.23 7.52 -1.69
CA TYR A 54 31.63 8.74 -1.10
C TYR A 54 30.10 8.76 -1.15
N THR A 55 29.46 8.05 -2.10
CA THR A 55 27.99 8.01 -2.20
C THR A 55 27.32 7.25 -1.06
N LEU A 56 28.08 6.49 -0.25
CA LEU A 56 27.60 5.71 0.90
C LEU A 56 27.95 6.35 2.26
N GLN A 57 28.60 7.53 2.25
CA GLN A 57 29.13 8.20 3.43
C GLN A 57 28.21 9.31 3.96
N TYR A 58 26.95 9.36 3.53
CA TYR A 58 26.02 10.38 4.03
C TYR A 58 25.70 10.16 5.52
N PRO A 59 25.48 11.25 6.28
CA PRO A 59 25.16 11.15 7.70
C PRO A 59 23.81 10.48 7.92
N TYR A 60 23.73 9.64 8.96
CA TYR A 60 22.49 8.99 9.36
C TYR A 60 21.51 10.02 9.93
N ALA A 61 20.30 10.07 9.38
CA ALA A 61 19.24 10.90 9.92
C ALA A 61 18.47 10.12 11.00
N GLU A 62 18.69 10.46 12.27
CA GLU A 62 17.99 9.83 13.40
C GLU A 62 16.47 10.07 13.39
N LYS A 63 16.03 11.15 12.75
CA LYS A 63 14.61 11.49 12.58
C LYS A 63 14.25 11.47 11.10
N GLU A 64 13.50 10.44 10.70
CA GLU A 64 12.88 10.41 9.38
C GLU A 64 11.85 11.53 9.25
N ARG A 65 11.88 12.27 8.14
CA ARG A 65 10.93 13.36 7.87
C ARG A 65 9.49 12.86 7.72
N VAL A 66 9.32 11.62 7.27
CA VAL A 66 8.01 10.97 7.12
C VAL A 66 8.15 9.51 7.55
N SER A 67 7.52 9.16 8.67
CA SER A 67 7.48 7.76 9.10
C SER A 67 6.69 6.90 8.12
N VAL A 68 7.09 5.63 7.97
CA VAL A 68 6.40 4.65 7.12
C VAL A 68 4.92 4.53 7.52
N GLY A 69 4.61 4.55 8.82
CA GLY A 69 3.23 4.51 9.31
C GLY A 69 2.40 5.73 8.91
N ALA A 70 2.97 6.94 9.03
CA ALA A 70 2.29 8.16 8.59
C ALA A 70 2.02 8.16 7.08
N LEU A 71 2.95 7.63 6.28
CA LEU A 71 2.75 7.48 4.84
C LEU A 71 1.60 6.52 4.53
N VAL A 72 1.54 5.34 5.16
CA VAL A 72 0.45 4.38 4.94
C VAL A 72 -0.90 5.04 5.24
N VAL A 73 -0.99 5.75 6.37
CA VAL A 73 -2.20 6.47 6.76
C VAL A 73 -2.56 7.50 5.70
N ILE A 74 -1.64 8.37 5.28
CA ILE A 74 -1.92 9.40 4.29
C ILE A 74 -2.30 8.79 2.93
N ALA A 75 -1.57 7.76 2.48
CA ALA A 75 -1.77 7.12 1.18
C ALA A 75 -3.05 6.26 1.11
N VAL A 76 -3.64 5.89 2.24
CA VAL A 76 -4.94 5.21 2.29
C VAL A 76 -6.06 6.22 2.53
N PHE A 77 -5.92 7.10 3.53
CA PHE A 77 -6.97 8.03 3.93
C PHE A 77 -7.21 9.13 2.90
N CYS A 78 -6.17 9.71 2.28
CA CYS A 78 -6.38 10.74 1.26
C CYS A 78 -7.19 10.22 0.06
N PRO A 79 -6.79 9.13 -0.63
CA PRO A 79 -7.59 8.61 -1.73
C PRO A 79 -8.94 8.05 -1.28
N ALA A 80 -9.05 7.41 -0.11
CA ALA A 80 -10.35 6.99 0.42
C ALA A 80 -11.29 8.18 0.66
N ALA A 81 -10.78 9.30 1.18
CA ALA A 81 -11.54 10.53 1.37
C ALA A 81 -11.95 11.14 0.02
N ILE A 82 -11.07 11.13 -0.99
CA ILE A 82 -11.41 11.58 -2.35
C ILE A 82 -12.52 10.72 -2.95
N ILE A 83 -12.44 9.39 -2.82
CA ILE A 83 -13.49 8.46 -3.29
C ILE A 83 -14.80 8.72 -2.54
N ALA A 84 -14.76 8.90 -1.22
CA ALA A 84 -15.94 9.22 -0.42
C ALA A 84 -16.57 10.56 -0.84
N ILE A 85 -15.76 11.60 -1.04
CA ILE A 85 -16.25 12.92 -1.49
C ILE A 85 -16.83 12.81 -2.89
N TYR A 86 -16.18 12.10 -3.82
CA TYR A 86 -16.67 11.94 -5.19
C TYR A 86 -18.02 11.19 -5.22
N THR A 87 -18.11 10.05 -4.53
CA THR A 87 -19.32 9.20 -4.49
C THR A 87 -20.49 9.83 -3.73
N LEU A 88 -20.21 10.67 -2.72
CA LEU A 88 -21.25 11.33 -1.92
C LEU A 88 -21.65 12.71 -2.47
N VAL A 89 -20.70 13.49 -3.00
CA VAL A 89 -20.91 14.88 -3.43
C VAL A 89 -21.11 14.98 -4.93
N ILE A 90 -20.17 14.52 -5.77
CA ILE A 90 -20.26 14.69 -7.24
C ILE A 90 -21.42 13.83 -7.78
N ASP A 91 -21.46 12.56 -7.42
CA ASP A 91 -22.52 11.62 -7.80
C ASP A 91 -23.89 11.92 -7.15
N GLY A 92 -23.89 12.72 -6.07
CA GLY A 92 -25.08 13.23 -5.40
C GLY A 92 -25.61 14.52 -6.02
N LEU A 93 -24.71 15.43 -6.39
CA LEU A 93 -24.99 16.77 -6.92
C LEU A 93 -25.27 16.73 -8.43
N PHE A 94 -24.48 15.98 -9.21
CA PHE A 94 -24.62 15.78 -10.66
C PHE A 94 -25.47 14.55 -10.98
N SER A 95 -26.61 14.41 -10.30
CA SER A 95 -27.62 13.40 -10.60
C SER A 95 -28.36 13.64 -11.93
N HIS A 96 -27.63 13.85 -13.02
CA HIS A 96 -28.09 13.80 -14.41
C HIS A 96 -27.12 12.81 -15.07
N GLN A 97 -27.49 11.56 -15.36
CA GLN A 97 -28.40 11.21 -16.44
C GLN A 97 -28.88 9.77 -16.20
N GLN A 98 -30.19 9.59 -16.06
CA GLN A 98 -30.80 8.27 -16.10
C GLN A 98 -31.09 7.95 -17.58
N THR A 99 -30.25 7.15 -18.23
CA THR A 99 -30.61 6.43 -19.47
C THR A 99 -31.55 5.29 -19.07
N GLY A 100 -32.79 5.63 -18.77
CA GLY A 100 -33.83 4.68 -18.43
C GLY A 100 -35.19 5.24 -18.80
N ASN A 101 -35.64 4.91 -20.02
CA ASN A 101 -36.98 5.02 -20.60
C ASN A 101 -37.94 6.10 -20.04
N PRO A 102 -38.36 7.08 -20.87
CA PRO A 102 -39.27 8.14 -20.43
C PRO A 102 -40.72 7.61 -20.39
N SER A 103 -41.21 7.28 -19.20
CA SER A 103 -42.64 7.23 -18.95
C SER A 103 -42.90 7.45 -17.47
N GLY A 104 -43.32 8.67 -17.11
CA GLY A 104 -43.78 8.99 -15.77
C GLY A 104 -43.07 10.17 -15.12
N SER A 105 -43.60 11.36 -15.39
CA SER A 105 -43.40 12.57 -14.60
C SER A 105 -43.59 12.29 -13.10
N ARG A 106 -42.49 12.24 -12.35
CA ARG A 106 -42.50 12.44 -10.90
C ARG A 106 -41.13 12.97 -10.48
N ARG A 107 -41.08 14.24 -10.07
CA ARG A 107 -39.89 14.84 -9.44
C ARG A 107 -39.51 13.96 -8.24
N ARG A 108 -38.39 13.25 -8.33
CA ARG A 108 -37.91 12.34 -7.27
C ARG A 108 -37.11 13.18 -6.27
N PRO A 109 -37.36 13.06 -4.95
CA PRO A 109 -36.66 13.86 -3.95
C PRO A 109 -35.15 13.56 -3.97
N LEU A 110 -34.34 14.62 -3.80
CA LEU A 110 -32.87 14.57 -3.85
C LEU A 110 -32.26 13.66 -2.76
N THR A 111 -33.00 13.37 -1.68
CA THR A 111 -32.51 12.72 -0.45
C THR A 111 -33.42 11.55 -0.06
N GLY A 112 -33.28 10.42 -0.76
CA GLY A 112 -33.96 9.16 -0.43
C GLY A 112 -33.06 8.18 0.32
N ARG A 113 -33.53 7.62 1.45
CA ARG A 113 -32.83 6.62 2.29
C ARG A 113 -32.43 5.33 1.55
N TYR A 114 -33.04 5.05 0.39
CA TYR A 114 -32.73 3.92 -0.47
C TYR A 114 -31.54 4.18 -1.41
N ARG A 115 -31.29 5.43 -1.81
CA ARG A 115 -30.19 5.83 -2.72
C ARG A 115 -28.82 5.86 -2.04
N LEU A 116 -28.75 6.18 -0.75
CA LEU A 116 -27.48 6.21 0.01
C LEU A 116 -26.82 4.84 0.14
N LYS A 117 -27.59 3.76 0.06
CA LYS A 117 -27.07 2.41 0.25
C LYS A 117 -26.47 1.84 -1.04
N ASP A 118 -26.97 2.22 -2.21
CA ASP A 118 -26.31 1.96 -3.49
C ASP A 118 -24.96 2.70 -3.54
N ARG A 119 -24.92 3.95 -3.04
CA ARG A 119 -23.67 4.72 -2.89
C ARG A 119 -22.70 4.11 -1.89
N LEU A 120 -23.18 3.61 -0.75
CA LEU A 120 -22.34 2.90 0.23
C LEU A 120 -21.76 1.61 -0.34
N TRP A 121 -22.49 0.93 -1.21
CA TRP A 121 -22.00 -0.25 -1.92
C TRP A 121 -20.90 0.11 -2.92
N GLU A 122 -21.12 1.14 -3.74
CA GLU A 122 -20.10 1.68 -4.67
C GLU A 122 -18.84 2.15 -3.93
N LEU A 123 -19.02 2.80 -2.78
CA LEU A 123 -17.92 3.22 -1.90
C LEU A 123 -17.15 2.02 -1.34
N ASN A 124 -17.85 0.98 -0.85
CA ASN A 124 -17.22 -0.22 -0.34
C ASN A 124 -16.38 -0.93 -1.42
N CYS A 125 -16.89 -1.04 -2.65
CA CYS A 125 -16.13 -1.58 -3.78
C CYS A 125 -14.88 -0.75 -4.11
N GLY A 126 -14.99 0.58 -4.08
CA GLY A 126 -13.85 1.47 -4.31
C GLY A 126 -12.78 1.35 -3.24
N ILE A 127 -13.17 1.27 -1.96
CA ILE A 127 -12.26 1.09 -0.83
C ILE A 127 -11.57 -0.27 -0.90
N LEU A 128 -12.30 -1.34 -1.23
CA LEU A 128 -11.71 -2.68 -1.38
C LEU A 128 -10.63 -2.73 -2.45
N GLY A 129 -10.88 -2.14 -3.63
CA GLY A 129 -9.89 -2.08 -4.70
C GLY A 129 -8.66 -1.25 -4.32
N LEU A 130 -8.86 -0.11 -3.63
CA LEU A 130 -7.76 0.72 -3.12
C LEU A 130 -6.89 -0.06 -2.12
N LEU A 131 -7.50 -0.76 -1.16
CA LEU A 131 -6.79 -1.56 -0.16
C LEU A 131 -6.00 -2.69 -0.81
N LEU A 132 -6.58 -3.37 -1.80
CA LEU A 132 -5.89 -4.43 -2.54
C LEU A 132 -4.67 -3.89 -3.31
N ALA A 133 -4.82 -2.77 -4.02
CA ALA A 133 -3.74 -2.15 -4.78
C ALA A 133 -2.57 -1.71 -3.87
N VAL A 134 -2.89 -1.08 -2.73
CA VAL A 134 -1.89 -0.66 -1.75
C VAL A 134 -1.19 -1.87 -1.11
N ALA A 135 -1.94 -2.89 -0.69
CA ALA A 135 -1.38 -4.09 -0.09
C ALA A 135 -0.44 -4.84 -1.04
N ALA A 136 -0.84 -4.99 -2.31
CA ALA A 136 -0.01 -5.60 -3.34
C ALA A 136 1.27 -4.79 -3.62
N ALA A 137 1.19 -3.45 -3.64
CA ALA A 137 2.36 -2.61 -3.81
C ALA A 137 3.37 -2.77 -2.66
N PHE A 138 2.89 -2.88 -1.41
CA PHE A 138 3.74 -3.12 -0.25
C PHE A 138 4.43 -4.48 -0.28
N THR A 139 3.71 -5.55 -0.61
CA THR A 139 4.30 -6.90 -0.65
C THR A 139 5.34 -7.02 -1.75
N ILE A 140 5.04 -6.55 -2.96
CA ILE A 140 5.95 -6.60 -4.10
C ILE A 140 7.20 -5.76 -3.82
N THR A 141 7.03 -4.54 -3.31
CA THR A 141 8.15 -3.67 -2.96
C THR A 141 8.99 -4.24 -1.81
N GLY A 142 8.34 -4.85 -0.81
CA GLY A 142 9.01 -5.51 0.30
C GLY A 142 9.85 -6.70 -0.14
N ALA A 143 9.31 -7.54 -1.03
CA ALA A 143 10.03 -8.68 -1.61
C ALA A 143 11.26 -8.21 -2.39
N LEU A 144 11.09 -7.24 -3.29
CA LEU A 144 12.20 -6.70 -4.08
C LEU A 144 13.29 -6.05 -3.22
N LYS A 145 12.91 -5.36 -2.14
CA LYS A 145 13.86 -4.79 -1.17
C LYS A 145 14.73 -5.86 -0.52
N ASN A 146 14.14 -7.01 -0.18
CA ASN A 146 14.87 -8.12 0.43
C ASN A 146 15.76 -8.85 -0.56
N GLU A 147 15.33 -9.00 -1.81
CA GLU A 147 16.09 -9.70 -2.85
C GLU A 147 17.25 -8.87 -3.38
N ILE A 148 17.04 -7.57 -3.65
CA ILE A 148 18.07 -6.73 -4.27
C ILE A 148 19.15 -6.34 -3.26
N GLY A 149 18.77 -6.04 -2.01
CA GLY A 149 19.76 -5.77 -0.95
C GLY A 149 20.60 -4.51 -1.17
N LYS A 150 20.12 -3.55 -1.98
CA LYS A 150 20.91 -2.40 -2.41
C LYS A 150 21.26 -1.49 -1.21
N PRO A 151 22.56 -1.15 -1.00
CA PRO A 151 23.01 -0.20 0.02
C PRO A 151 22.36 1.18 -0.10
N ARG A 152 21.92 1.73 1.03
CA ARG A 152 21.51 3.13 1.16
C ARG A 152 22.71 4.08 1.17
N PRO A 153 22.52 5.35 0.76
CA PRO A 153 23.58 6.35 0.79
C PRO A 153 24.11 6.68 2.20
N ASP A 154 23.39 6.31 3.25
CA ASP A 154 23.78 6.46 4.66
C ASP A 154 24.24 5.12 5.29
N LEU A 155 24.63 4.13 4.49
CA LEU A 155 25.02 2.81 5.01
C LEU A 155 26.25 2.88 5.92
N ILE A 156 27.29 3.66 5.58
CA ILE A 156 28.55 3.66 6.35
C ILE A 156 28.34 4.29 7.74
N SER A 157 27.51 5.33 7.83
CA SER A 157 27.18 5.98 9.10
C SER A 157 26.31 5.07 10.01
N ARG A 158 25.45 4.23 9.43
CA ARG A 158 24.69 3.19 10.15
C ARG A 158 25.55 2.00 10.58
N CYS A 159 26.48 1.59 9.71
CA CYS A 159 27.34 0.42 9.88
C CYS A 159 28.38 0.62 11.00
N ARG A 160 28.91 1.86 11.15
CA ARG A 160 30.01 2.18 12.07
C ARG A 160 31.16 1.17 11.94
N PRO A 161 31.93 1.24 10.85
CA PRO A 161 32.96 0.24 10.57
C PRO A 161 34.03 0.21 11.68
N ARG A 162 34.54 -0.98 11.99
CA ARG A 162 35.60 -1.17 13.00
C ARG A 162 36.84 -0.35 12.64
N ALA A 163 37.46 0.29 13.63
CA ALA A 163 38.70 1.05 13.42
C ALA A 163 39.78 0.18 12.73
N GLY A 164 40.35 0.69 11.62
CA GLY A 164 41.33 -0.03 10.81
C GLY A 164 40.75 -0.91 9.70
N SER A 165 39.42 -0.93 9.50
CA SER A 165 38.83 -1.60 8.34
C SER A 165 39.18 -0.88 7.05
N ALA A 166 39.69 -1.64 6.08
CA ALA A 166 39.93 -1.17 4.72
C ALA A 166 39.38 -2.21 3.74
N ASP A 167 39.02 -1.75 2.54
CA ASP A 167 38.66 -2.65 1.45
C ASP A 167 39.89 -3.54 1.11
N PRO A 168 39.68 -4.81 0.73
CA PRO A 168 40.79 -5.69 0.37
C PRO A 168 41.62 -5.10 -0.79
N PRO A 169 42.96 -5.24 -0.77
CA PRO A 169 43.89 -4.45 -1.58
C PRO A 169 43.83 -4.71 -3.10
N VAL A 170 43.04 -5.69 -3.57
CA VAL A 170 42.88 -6.02 -5.00
C VAL A 170 41.40 -6.24 -5.31
N PHE A 171 40.75 -5.26 -5.95
CA PHE A 171 39.33 -5.28 -6.38
C PHE A 171 38.34 -5.85 -5.34
N GLY A 172 38.65 -5.71 -4.05
CA GLY A 172 37.86 -6.28 -2.97
C GLY A 172 36.76 -5.34 -2.52
N LEU A 173 35.62 -5.91 -2.14
CA LEU A 173 34.56 -5.19 -1.46
C LEU A 173 34.43 -5.66 -0.01
N SER A 174 34.11 -4.72 0.86
CA SER A 174 33.79 -4.95 2.25
C SER A 174 32.39 -5.59 2.40
N SER A 175 32.21 -6.40 3.43
CA SER A 175 30.93 -7.04 3.77
C SER A 175 30.33 -6.46 5.05
N HIS A 176 29.07 -6.81 5.35
CA HIS A 176 28.38 -6.33 6.56
C HIS A 176 29.10 -6.72 7.87
N SER A 177 29.97 -7.74 7.85
CA SER A 177 30.72 -8.22 9.03
C SER A 177 31.67 -7.20 9.66
N ILE A 178 32.00 -6.13 8.92
CA ILE A 178 32.87 -5.03 9.39
C ILE A 178 32.10 -4.05 10.30
N CYS A 179 30.77 -4.07 10.25
CA CYS A 179 29.91 -3.19 11.02
C CYS A 179 29.94 -3.54 12.51
N THR A 180 30.04 -2.51 13.37
CA THR A 180 30.04 -2.67 14.85
C THR A 180 28.71 -2.29 15.49
N GLN A 181 27.72 -1.93 14.68
CA GLN A 181 26.41 -1.51 15.14
C GLN A 181 25.69 -2.61 15.92
N THR A 182 25.13 -2.28 17.09
CA THR A 182 24.42 -3.21 17.97
C THR A 182 22.99 -3.48 17.53
N ASP A 183 22.35 -2.51 16.88
CA ASP A 183 20.97 -2.57 16.46
C ASP A 183 20.82 -3.16 15.06
N ASN A 184 20.46 -4.45 14.99
CA ASN A 184 20.26 -5.17 13.73
C ASN A 184 19.17 -4.54 12.85
N ALA A 185 18.15 -3.89 13.44
CA ALA A 185 17.10 -3.21 12.69
C ALA A 185 17.63 -2.02 11.87
N ILE A 186 18.59 -1.25 12.43
CA ILE A 186 19.19 -0.09 11.75
C ILE A 186 20.07 -0.57 10.58
N LEU A 187 20.83 -1.64 10.81
CA LEU A 187 21.69 -2.25 9.79
C LEU A 187 20.85 -2.84 8.65
N LYS A 188 19.80 -3.59 9.00
CA LYS A 188 18.83 -4.18 8.08
C LYS A 188 18.17 -3.14 7.18
N ASP A 189 17.76 -2.01 7.74
CA ASP A 189 17.17 -0.93 6.96
C ASP A 189 18.20 -0.29 5.99
N GLY A 190 19.48 -0.29 6.35
CA GLY A 190 20.59 0.19 5.53
C GLY A 190 20.77 -0.55 4.20
N PHE A 191 20.37 -1.82 4.11
CA PHE A 191 20.43 -2.64 2.89
C PHE A 191 19.12 -2.65 2.09
N ARG A 192 18.10 -1.89 2.52
CA ARG A 192 16.77 -1.86 1.88
C ARG A 192 16.51 -0.53 1.16
N SER A 193 17.40 -0.11 0.26
CA SER A 193 17.28 1.19 -0.44
C SER A 193 16.36 1.19 -1.65
N PHE A 194 16.28 0.08 -2.39
CA PHE A 194 15.59 0.01 -3.67
C PHE A 194 14.64 -1.18 -3.72
N PRO A 195 13.43 -1.03 -4.29
CA PRO A 195 12.79 0.22 -4.73
C PRO A 195 12.26 1.08 -3.57
N SER A 196 11.86 2.34 -3.87
CA SER A 196 11.26 3.25 -2.88
C SER A 196 9.84 2.81 -2.52
N GLY A 197 9.63 2.45 -1.25
CA GLY A 197 8.29 2.14 -0.73
C GLY A 197 7.36 3.36 -0.82
N HIS A 198 7.86 4.54 -0.45
CA HIS A 198 7.08 5.78 -0.51
C HIS A 198 6.56 6.10 -1.91
N SER A 199 7.40 5.92 -2.93
CA SER A 199 7.04 6.20 -4.32
C SER A 199 6.07 5.15 -4.87
N SER A 200 6.30 3.87 -4.57
CA SER A 200 5.43 2.78 -5.03
C SER A 200 4.03 2.87 -4.42
N THR A 201 3.92 3.12 -3.11
CA THR A 201 2.64 3.27 -2.42
C THR A 201 1.87 4.50 -2.91
N SER A 202 2.57 5.62 -3.15
CA SER A 202 1.94 6.84 -3.68
C SER A 202 1.39 6.61 -5.09
N PHE A 203 2.14 5.91 -5.95
CA PHE A 203 1.68 5.55 -7.29
C PHE A 203 0.46 4.60 -7.24
N ALA A 204 0.51 3.55 -6.42
CA ALA A 204 -0.59 2.59 -6.30
C ALA A 204 -1.88 3.22 -5.74
N GLY A 205 -1.77 4.16 -4.80
CA GLY A 205 -2.92 4.85 -4.22
C GLY A 205 -3.53 5.93 -5.13
N LEU A 206 -2.72 6.58 -5.97
CA LEU A 206 -3.19 7.66 -6.87
C LEU A 206 -3.61 7.17 -8.26
N VAL A 207 -3.00 6.10 -8.78
CA VAL A 207 -3.31 5.51 -10.10
C VAL A 207 -4.40 4.46 -10.00
N PHE A 208 -4.98 4.22 -8.81
CA PHE A 208 -6.16 3.39 -8.69
C PHE A 208 -7.32 4.00 -9.49
N GLU A 209 -7.47 3.53 -10.73
CA GLU A 209 -8.57 3.82 -11.62
C GLU A 209 -9.67 2.81 -11.33
N ARG A 210 -10.87 3.30 -10.99
CA ARG A 210 -12.02 2.42 -10.75
C ARG A 210 -12.21 1.54 -11.99
N PRO A 211 -12.28 0.20 -11.84
CA PRO A 211 -12.70 -0.65 -12.94
C PRO A 211 -14.07 -0.16 -13.41
N GLN A 212 -14.14 0.36 -14.63
CA GLN A 212 -15.41 0.64 -15.31
C GLN A 212 -16.13 -0.70 -15.39
N VAL A 213 -17.24 -0.84 -14.68
CA VAL A 213 -18.12 -2.00 -14.86
C VAL A 213 -18.63 -1.90 -16.29
N PRO A 214 -18.35 -2.87 -17.18
CA PRO A 214 -18.95 -2.86 -18.51
C PRO A 214 -20.47 -2.96 -18.34
N GLU A 215 -21.20 -2.06 -19.00
CA GLU A 215 -22.67 -2.05 -19.04
C GLU A 215 -23.26 -3.38 -19.50
#